data_AF-A0A7J8R9A5-F1
#
_entry.id   AF-A0A7J8R9A5-F1
#
_cell.length_a   1.000
_cell.length_b   1.000
_cell.length_c   1.000
_cell.angle_alpha   90.00
_cell.angle_beta   90.00
_cell.angle_gamma   90.00
#
_symmetry.space_group_name_H-M   'P 1'
#
loop_
_entity.id
_entity.type
_entity.pdbx_description
1 polymer ?
#
loop_
_entity_poly.entity_id
_entity_poly.type
_entity_poly.pdbx_seq_one_letter_code
_entity_poly.pdbx_strand_id
1 'polypeptide(L)'
;AKVYSLRSNCWRRIKDFCFYLIFYRELGFLANNVLHWMVSRTPESSNRNLVGFDLRSEEFRVVELPDFCLDENFYFDVKAMGGYLCLTATHRELNDVVVDVWIMKE
;
A
#
# COMPACT_ATOMS: atom_id res chain seq x y z
N ALA A 1 -6.14 -14.47 9.10
CA ALA A 1 -5.11 -14.61 8.06
C ALA A 1 -4.02 -15.59 8.50
N LYS A 2 -3.08 -15.99 7.63
CA LYS A 2 -1.98 -16.90 7.98
C LYS A 2 -0.65 -16.44 7.36
N VAL A 3 0.46 -16.70 8.04
CA VAL A 3 1.82 -16.48 7.57
C VAL A 3 2.55 -17.82 7.48
N TYR A 4 3.29 -18.02 6.39
CA TYR A 4 4.14 -19.19 6.23
C TYR A 4 5.58 -18.86 6.61
N SER A 5 6.19 -19.73 7.42
CA SER A 5 7.59 -19.63 7.80
C SER A 5 8.38 -20.73 7.12
N LEU A 6 9.36 -20.34 6.27
CA LEU A 6 10.30 -21.27 5.66
C LEU A 6 11.17 -21.98 6.71
N ARG A 7 11.51 -21.28 7.80
CA ARG A 7 12.38 -21.83 8.86
C ARG A 7 11.74 -23.01 9.59
N SER A 8 10.44 -22.94 9.85
CA SER A 8 9.67 -23.98 10.55
C SER A 8 8.84 -24.84 9.61
N ASN A 9 8.85 -24.54 8.31
CA ASN A 9 8.07 -25.20 7.26
C ASN A 9 6.59 -25.37 7.63
N CYS A 10 5.98 -24.33 8.20
CA CYS A 10 4.60 -24.40 8.66
C CYS A 10 3.85 -23.07 8.50
N TRP A 11 2.52 -23.18 8.41
CA TRP A 11 1.61 -22.04 8.44
C TRP A 11 1.20 -21.73 9.87
N ARG A 12 1.22 -20.45 10.23
CA ARG A 12 0.83 -19.91 11.53
C ARG A 12 -0.34 -18.95 11.36
N ARG A 13 -1.31 -18.99 12.28
CA ARG A 13 -2.41 -18.02 12.30
C ARG A 13 -1.90 -16.67 12.82
N ILE A 14 -2.31 -15.60 12.15
CA ILE A 14 -2.14 -14.21 12.60
C ILE A 14 -3.52 -13.59 12.85
N LYS A 15 -3.52 -12.40 13.48
CA LYS A 15 -4.74 -11.59 13.66
C LYS A 15 -5.46 -11.44 12.31
N ASP A 16 -6.78 -11.53 12.37
CA ASP A 16 -7.61 -11.34 11.19
C ASP A 16 -7.59 -9.86 10.79
N PHE A 17 -7.74 -9.64 9.48
CA PHE A 17 -7.65 -8.31 8.88
C PHE A 17 -8.73 -8.20 7.81
N CYS A 18 -9.57 -7.17 7.89
CA CYS A 18 -10.79 -7.03 7.10
C CYS A 18 -10.64 -5.93 6.06
N PHE A 19 -9.93 -6.24 4.98
CA PHE A 19 -9.87 -5.37 3.80
C PHE A 19 -9.87 -6.23 2.54
N TYR A 20 -10.34 -5.67 1.44
CA TYR A 20 -10.38 -6.33 0.15
C TYR A 20 -9.17 -5.91 -0.66
N LEU A 21 -8.37 -6.88 -1.11
CA LEU A 21 -7.20 -6.61 -1.94
C LEU A 21 -7.64 -6.03 -3.28
N ILE A 22 -7.07 -4.88 -3.63
CA ILE A 22 -7.24 -4.30 -4.96
C ILE A 22 -6.19 -4.98 -5.85
N PHE A 23 -6.61 -5.98 -6.63
CA PHE A 23 -5.72 -6.66 -7.56
C PHE A 23 -5.43 -5.76 -8.79
N TYR A 24 -4.48 -4.85 -8.64
CA TYR A 24 -3.92 -4.08 -9.75
C TYR A 24 -2.43 -4.43 -9.90
N ARG A 25 -2.14 -5.39 -10.79
CA ARG A 25 -0.81 -5.78 -11.33
C ARG A 25 0.32 -6.15 -10.34
N GLU A 26 0.30 -5.71 -9.09
CA GLU A 26 1.38 -5.88 -8.11
C GLU A 26 0.83 -6.42 -6.79
N LEU A 27 1.53 -7.41 -6.24
CA LEU A 27 1.05 -8.24 -5.12
C LEU A 27 1.47 -7.70 -3.74
N GLY A 28 2.31 -6.67 -3.68
CA GLY A 28 2.70 -5.98 -2.45
C GLY A 28 4.11 -5.35 -2.51
N PHE A 29 4.40 -4.45 -1.59
CA PHE A 29 5.61 -3.63 -1.52
C PHE A 29 6.31 -3.81 -0.17
N LEU A 30 7.56 -4.27 -0.16
CA LEU A 30 8.34 -4.38 1.08
C LEU A 30 9.21 -3.13 1.27
N ALA A 31 8.96 -2.39 2.34
CA ALA A 31 9.70 -1.19 2.72
C ALA A 31 9.78 -1.11 4.25
N ASN A 32 10.92 -0.75 4.82
CA ASN A 32 11.15 -0.66 6.27
C ASN A 32 10.64 -1.89 7.08
N ASN A 33 10.85 -3.12 6.58
CA ASN A 33 10.34 -4.37 7.17
C ASN A 33 8.81 -4.45 7.30
N VAL A 34 8.09 -3.60 6.59
CA VAL A 34 6.63 -3.62 6.53
C VAL A 34 6.22 -3.95 5.11
N LEU A 35 5.33 -4.93 4.99
CA LEU A 35 4.81 -5.41 3.72
C LEU A 35 3.49 -4.69 3.43
N HIS A 36 3.42 -3.95 2.34
CA HIS A 36 2.32 -3.05 2.04
C HIS A 36 1.51 -3.48 0.82
N TRP A 37 0.23 -3.14 0.80
CA TRP A 37 -0.69 -3.39 -0.32
C TRP A 37 -1.79 -2.35 -0.39
N MET A 38 -2.22 -2.09 -1.62
CA MET A 38 -3.43 -1.30 -1.87
C MET A 38 -4.68 -2.16 -1.61
N VAL A 39 -5.60 -1.61 -0.85
CA VAL A 39 -6.84 -2.29 -0.45
C VAL A 39 -8.04 -1.35 -0.54
N SER A 40 -9.24 -1.92 -0.63
CA SER A 40 -10.51 -1.21 -0.44
C SER A 40 -11.19 -1.69 0.84
N ARG A 41 -12.03 -0.82 1.43
CA ARG A 41 -12.84 -1.16 2.60
C ARG A 41 -14.05 -2.03 2.25
N THR A 42 -14.59 -1.85 1.05
CA THR A 42 -15.66 -2.67 0.49
C THR A 42 -15.34 -3.06 -0.95
N PRO A 43 -15.88 -4.16 -1.47
CA PRO A 43 -15.61 -4.61 -2.85
C PRO A 43 -15.98 -3.57 -3.92
N GLU A 44 -16.99 -2.76 -3.67
CA GLU A 44 -17.53 -1.77 -4.62
C GLU A 44 -16.87 -0.40 -4.51
N SER A 45 -15.99 -0.19 -3.52
CA SER A 45 -15.38 1.12 -3.28
C SER A 45 -14.23 1.39 -4.24
N SER A 46 -14.27 2.56 -4.89
CA SER A 46 -13.14 3.14 -5.63
C SER A 46 -12.05 3.69 -4.70
N ASN A 47 -12.34 3.88 -3.40
CA ASN A 47 -11.42 4.46 -2.45
C ASN A 47 -10.32 3.47 -2.10
N ARG A 48 -9.10 3.83 -2.47
CA ARG A 48 -7.91 3.03 -2.23
C ARG A 48 -7.27 3.45 -0.91
N ASN A 49 -6.97 2.47 -0.07
CA ASN A 49 -6.23 2.64 1.17
C ASN A 49 -4.91 1.90 1.02
N LEU A 50 -3.84 2.43 1.62
CA LEU A 50 -2.58 1.71 1.74
C LEU A 50 -2.52 1.09 3.13
N VAL A 51 -2.24 -0.21 3.19
CA VAL A 51 -2.08 -0.93 4.45
C VAL A 51 -0.69 -1.52 4.49
N GLY A 52 -0.06 -1.48 5.65
CA GLY A 52 1.17 -2.21 5.96
C GLY A 52 0.94 -3.32 6.98
N PHE A 53 1.62 -4.45 6.79
CA PHE A 53 1.80 -5.51 7.79
C PHE A 53 3.26 -5.52 8.25
N ASP A 54 3.48 -5.13 9.51
CA ASP A 54 4.81 -5.07 10.09
C ASP A 54 5.32 -6.49 10.39
N LEU A 55 6.42 -6.90 9.79
CA LEU A 55 6.95 -8.26 9.93
C LEU A 55 7.56 -8.54 11.31
N ARG A 56 7.87 -7.50 12.10
CA ARG A 56 8.45 -7.60 13.44
C ARG A 56 7.35 -7.70 14.51
N SER A 57 6.35 -6.82 14.46
CA SER A 57 5.24 -6.82 15.42
C SER A 57 4.10 -7.75 15.01
N GLU A 58 4.02 -8.08 13.72
CA GLU A 58 2.95 -8.85 13.09
C GLU A 58 1.57 -8.19 13.22
N GLU A 59 1.58 -6.86 13.16
CA GLU A 59 0.38 -6.05 13.23
C GLU A 59 0.12 -5.31 11.92
N PHE A 60 -1.16 -5.13 11.62
CA PHE A 60 -1.59 -4.35 10.48
C PHE A 60 -1.78 -2.90 10.89
N ARG A 61 -1.35 -1.99 10.01
CA ARG A 61 -1.55 -0.55 10.15
C ARG A 61 -2.05 0.04 8.84
N VAL A 62 -2.95 0.99 8.93
CA VAL A 62 -3.30 1.84 7.79
C VAL A 62 -2.20 2.87 7.66
N VAL A 63 -1.73 3.08 6.44
CA VAL A 63 -0.76 4.14 6.12
C VAL A 63 -1.56 5.33 5.62
N GLU A 64 -1.37 6.48 6.25
CA GLU A 64 -1.97 7.72 5.81
C GLU A 64 -1.37 8.09 4.45
N LEU A 65 -2.25 8.25 3.46
CA LEU A 65 -1.88 8.77 2.16
C LEU A 65 -2.03 10.28 2.19
N PRO A 66 -1.22 11.02 1.41
CA PRO A 66 -1.42 12.45 1.26
C PRO A 66 -2.83 12.80 0.75
N ASP A 67 -3.34 13.98 1.14
CA ASP A 67 -4.73 14.38 0.87
C ASP A 67 -5.12 14.35 -0.61
N PHE A 68 -4.21 14.66 -1.52
CA PHE A 68 -4.49 14.64 -2.97
C PHE A 68 -4.80 13.24 -3.50
N CYS A 69 -4.42 12.16 -2.79
CA CYS A 69 -4.79 10.79 -3.16
C CYS A 69 -6.29 10.53 -3.05
N LEU A 70 -7.04 11.45 -2.42
CA LEU A 70 -8.49 11.39 -2.29
C LEU A 70 -9.22 12.05 -3.46
N ASP A 71 -8.52 12.81 -4.31
CA ASP A 71 -9.11 13.49 -5.46
C ASP A 71 -9.21 12.54 -6.67
N GLU A 72 -10.41 12.46 -7.26
CA GLU A 72 -10.73 11.55 -8.37
C GLU A 72 -9.94 11.84 -9.67
N ASN A 73 -9.27 13.00 -9.76
CA ASN A 73 -8.55 13.44 -10.96
C ASN A 73 -7.08 13.00 -11.03
N PHE A 74 -6.58 12.28 -10.02
CA PHE A 74 -5.17 11.89 -9.93
C PHE A 74 -5.01 10.38 -10.17
N TYR A 75 -4.10 10.03 -11.09
CA TYR A 75 -3.60 8.67 -11.18
C TYR A 75 -2.38 8.56 -10.29
N PHE A 76 -2.45 7.74 -9.23
CA PHE A 76 -1.31 7.50 -8.37
C PHE A 76 -0.88 6.04 -8.33
N ASP A 77 0.40 5.83 -8.06
CA ASP A 77 1.05 4.52 -7.94
C ASP A 77 2.00 4.52 -6.73
N VAL A 78 2.21 3.35 -6.14
CA VAL A 78 3.09 3.15 -4.99
C VAL A 78 4.15 2.14 -5.38
N LYS A 79 5.41 2.39 -5.02
CA LYS A 79 6.54 1.48 -5.20
C LYS A 79 7.40 1.42 -3.95
N ALA A 80 8.14 0.33 -3.79
CA ALA A 80 9.27 0.30 -2.87
C ALA A 80 10.54 0.76 -3.60
N MET A 81 11.23 1.77 -3.08
CA MET A 81 12.49 2.27 -3.63
C MET A 81 13.46 2.63 -2.51
N GLY A 82 14.67 2.08 -2.54
CA GLY A 82 15.71 2.40 -1.54
C GLY A 82 15.34 2.06 -0.10
N GLY A 83 14.43 1.11 0.12
CA GLY A 83 13.91 0.74 1.44
C GLY A 83 12.68 1.53 1.91
N TYR A 84 12.31 2.59 1.20
CA TYR A 84 11.15 3.43 1.50
C TYR A 84 9.99 3.15 0.55
N LEU A 85 8.79 3.57 0.94
CA LEU A 85 7.69 3.69 0.00
C LEU A 85 7.84 4.99 -0.78
N CYS A 86 7.61 4.90 -2.08
CA CYS A 86 7.57 6.02 -3.00
C CYS A 86 6.17 6.06 -3.61
N LEU A 87 5.49 7.17 -3.45
CA LEU A 87 4.21 7.45 -4.06
C LEU A 87 4.45 8.41 -5.22
N THR A 88 3.86 8.12 -6.36
CA THR A 88 3.85 9.02 -7.52
C THR A 88 2.42 9.38 -7.85
N ALA A 89 2.13 10.66 -8.08
CA ALA A 89 0.82 11.10 -8.57
C ALA A 89 1.00 11.89 -9.86
N THR A 90 0.20 11.54 -10.84
CA THR A 90 0.20 12.19 -12.15
C THR A 90 -1.13 12.89 -12.35
N HIS A 91 -1.08 14.18 -12.66
CA HIS A 91 -2.24 15.01 -12.94
C HIS A 91 -1.98 16.00 -14.07
N ARG A 92 -3.04 16.67 -14.49
CA ARG A 92 -2.97 17.74 -15.49
C ARG A 92 -3.08 19.08 -14.82
N GLU A 93 -2.15 19.97 -15.13
CA GLU A 93 -2.23 21.38 -14.78
C GLU A 93 -2.27 22.19 -16.07
N LEU A 94 -3.42 22.82 -16.35
CA LEU A 94 -3.67 23.53 -17.60
C LEU A 94 -3.44 22.62 -18.83
N ASN A 95 -2.29 22.76 -19.51
CA ASN A 95 -1.89 22.00 -20.69
C ASN A 95 -0.69 21.07 -20.44
N ASP A 96 -0.16 21.04 -19.22
CA ASP A 96 0.99 20.22 -18.85
C ASP A 96 0.57 18.98 -18.05
N VAL A 97 1.40 17.94 -18.11
CA VAL A 97 1.31 16.76 -17.25
C VAL A 97 2.36 16.93 -16.15
N VAL A 98 1.88 17.02 -14.92
CA VAL A 98 2.73 17.13 -13.73
C VAL A 98 2.80 15.76 -13.06
N VAL A 99 4.00 15.42 -12.58
CA VAL A 99 4.22 14.22 -11.78
C VAL A 99 4.89 14.64 -10.50
N ASP A 100 4.17 14.47 -9.40
CA ASP A 100 4.69 14.68 -8.07
C ASP A 100 5.13 13.35 -7.47
N VAL A 101 6.19 13.41 -6.66
CA VAL A 101 6.83 12.23 -6.06
C VAL A 101 7.02 12.46 -4.57
N TRP A 102 6.50 11.53 -3.76
CA TRP A 102 6.65 11.54 -2.32
C TRP A 102 7.39 10.30 -1.85
N ILE A 103 8.47 10.53 -1.09
CA ILE A 103 9.17 9.46 -0.38
C ILE A 103 8.59 9.42 1.03
N MET A 104 7.87 8.34 1.35
CA MET A 104 7.29 8.13 2.67
C MET A 104 8.36 7.52 3.57
N LYS A 105 8.98 8.36 4.40
CA LYS A 105 10.07 7.96 5.30
C LYS A 105 9.58 7.47 6.66
N GLU A 106 8.41 7.96 7.08
CA GLU A 106 7.57 7.63 8.24
C GLU A 106 6.77 8.88 8.62
#